data_AF-A0A544T2U7-F1
#
_entry.id   AF-A0A544T2U7-F1
#
_cell.length_a   1.000
_cell.length_b   1.000
_cell.length_c   1.000
_cell.angle_alpha   90.00
_cell.angle_beta   90.00
_cell.angle_gamma   90.00
#
_symmetry.space_group_name_H-M   'P 1'
#
loop_
_entity.id
_entity.type
_entity.pdbx_description
1 polymer ?
#
loop_
_entity_poly.entity_id
_entity_poly.type
_entity_poly.pdbx_seq_one_letter_code
_entity_poly.pdbx_strand_id
1 'polypeptide(L)'
;MNQRILVPTQVTPFTLAIFLLILAIFDSIFTDFGIRNGHISEANPFMRFVYENNIAIFYSIKIILPLLFMYIITKFQPRKYLQLLIAFTLLLYTLVLFQHFFWMSLLFIF
;
A
#
# COMPACT_ATOMS: atom_id res chain seq x y z
N MET A 1 -20.60 -30.81 26.74
CA MET A 1 -19.22 -30.32 26.50
C MET A 1 -19.28 -29.37 25.30
N ASN A 2 -19.29 -28.06 25.56
CA ASN A 2 -19.65 -27.04 24.57
C ASN A 2 -18.44 -26.76 23.67
N GLN A 3 -18.42 -27.33 22.46
CA GLN A 3 -17.35 -27.07 21.49
C GLN A 3 -17.49 -25.63 20.98
N ARG A 4 -16.70 -24.71 21.56
CA ARG A 4 -16.43 -23.41 20.94
C ARG A 4 -15.62 -23.68 19.67
N ILE A 5 -16.31 -23.81 18.55
CA ILE A 5 -15.69 -23.75 17.23
C ILE A 5 -14.92 -22.43 17.19
N LEU A 6 -13.60 -22.51 17.10
CA LEU A 6 -12.73 -21.36 16.87
C LEU A 6 -13.08 -20.82 15.49
N VAL A 7 -14.01 -19.87 15.43
CA VAL A 7 -14.32 -19.13 14.20
C VAL A 7 -13.02 -18.44 13.78
N PRO A 8 -12.50 -18.67 12.56
CA PRO A 8 -11.32 -17.97 12.09
C PRO A 8 -11.59 -16.47 12.21
N THR A 9 -10.65 -15.74 12.80
CA THR A 9 -10.71 -14.29 12.97
C THR A 9 -11.03 -13.64 11.63
N GLN A 10 -12.27 -13.20 11.44
CA GLN A 10 -12.66 -12.55 10.20
C GLN A 10 -11.90 -11.22 10.10
N VAL A 11 -11.01 -11.14 9.11
CA VAL A 11 -10.26 -9.91 8.85
C VAL A 11 -11.25 -8.84 8.43
N THR A 12 -11.34 -7.77 9.22
CA THR A 12 -12.30 -6.70 8.93
C THR A 12 -11.79 -5.83 7.77
N PRO A 13 -12.67 -5.24 6.96
CA PRO A 13 -12.25 -4.30 5.91
C PRO A 13 -11.44 -3.11 6.43
N PHE A 14 -11.69 -2.70 7.68
CA PHE A 14 -10.90 -1.69 8.37
C PHE A 14 -9.45 -2.15 8.62
N THR A 15 -9.27 -3.39 9.07
CA THR A 15 -7.94 -4.01 9.22
C THR A 15 -7.19 -4.04 7.88
N LEU A 16 -7.87 -4.37 6.78
CA LEU A 16 -7.29 -4.34 5.43
C LEU A 16 -6.85 -2.93 5.03
N ALA A 17 -7.63 -1.89 5.37
CA ALA A 17 -7.27 -0.50 5.10
C ALA A 17 -6.04 -0.04 5.91
N ILE A 18 -5.87 -0.52 7.15
CA ILE A 18 -4.65 -0.28 7.93
C ILE A 18 -3.43 -0.89 7.23
N PHE A 19 -3.53 -2.14 6.79
CA PHE A 19 -2.44 -2.76 6.04
C PHE A 19 -2.11 -2.00 4.76
N LEU A 20 -3.13 -1.53 4.03
CA LEU A 20 -2.93 -0.73 2.83
C LEU A 20 -2.20 0.58 3.14
N LEU A 21 -2.55 1.27 4.23
CA LEU A 21 -1.85 2.48 4.67
C LEU A 21 -0.38 2.20 4.97
N ILE A 22 -0.08 1.12 5.72
CA ILE A 22 1.30 0.74 6.04
C ILE A 22 2.08 0.45 4.75
N LEU A 23 1.52 -0.33 3.84
CA LEU A 23 2.16 -0.63 2.56
C LEU A 23 2.41 0.62 1.72
N ALA A 24 1.45 1.56 1.68
CA ALA A 24 1.59 2.81 0.95
C ALA A 24 2.67 3.74 1.54
N ILE A 25 2.82 3.74 2.87
CA ILE A 25 3.91 4.48 3.54
C ILE A 25 5.26 3.89 3.11
N PHE A 26 5.45 2.57 3.21
CA PHE A 26 6.70 1.94 2.79
C PHE A 26 7.00 2.15 1.30
N ASP A 27 5.99 1.98 0.43
CA ASP A 27 6.09 2.27 -1.00
C ASP A 27 6.57 3.71 -1.26
N SER A 28 6.00 4.70 -0.56
CA SER A 28 6.43 6.10 -0.70
C SER A 28 7.89 6.33 -0.28
N ILE A 29 8.32 5.73 0.84
CA ILE A 29 9.68 5.86 1.37
C ILE A 29 10.69 5.21 0.44
N PHE A 30 10.43 3.97 0.02
CA PHE A 30 11.36 3.23 -0.83
C PHE A 30 11.39 3.77 -2.26
N THR A 31 10.27 4.28 -2.77
CA THR A 31 10.26 4.97 -4.07
C THR A 31 11.08 6.25 -4.01
N ASP A 32 10.90 7.09 -2.97
CA ASP A 32 11.68 8.32 -2.81
C ASP A 32 13.17 8.03 -2.66
N PHE A 33 13.53 7.09 -1.79
CA PHE A 33 14.92 6.66 -1.61
C PHE A 33 15.52 6.12 -2.92
N GLY A 34 14.79 5.28 -3.64
CA GLY A 34 15.25 4.70 -4.90
C GLY A 34 15.42 5.72 -6.01
N ILE A 35 14.55 6.73 -6.12
CA ILE A 35 14.66 7.80 -7.13
C ILE A 35 15.79 8.77 -6.79
N ARG A 36 15.91 9.21 -5.53
CA ARG A 36 16.96 10.16 -5.10
C ARG A 36 18.38 9.64 -5.34
N ASN A 37 18.57 8.34 -5.21
CA ASN A 37 19.87 7.70 -5.42
C ASN A 37 20.04 7.13 -6.84
N GLY A 38 19.09 7.37 -7.74
CA GLY A 38 19.17 6.95 -9.15
C GLY A 38 19.09 5.43 -9.37
N HIS A 39 18.54 4.68 -8.41
CA HIS A 39 18.43 3.22 -8.49
C HIS A 39 17.19 2.76 -9.26
N ILE A 40 16.09 3.50 -9.15
CA ILE A 40 14.83 3.21 -9.84
C ILE A 40 14.17 4.51 -10.33
N SER A 41 13.18 4.38 -11.21
CA SER A 41 12.28 5.47 -11.61
C SER A 41 10.84 5.16 -11.20
N GLU A 42 10.04 6.20 -10.91
CA GLU A 42 8.60 6.04 -10.71
C GLU A 42 7.95 5.52 -12.01
N ALA A 43 7.30 4.36 -11.91
CA ALA A 43 6.68 3.68 -13.06
C ALA A 43 5.37 4.35 -13.47
N ASN A 44 4.68 5.00 -12.54
CA ASN A 44 3.45 5.74 -12.81
C ASN A 44 3.77 7.14 -13.38
N PRO A 45 3.46 7.44 -14.66
CA PRO A 45 3.81 8.73 -15.27
C PRO A 45 3.21 9.94 -14.55
N PHE A 46 2.01 9.79 -13.98
CA PHE A 46 1.37 10.85 -13.21
C PHE A 46 2.09 11.08 -11.88
N MET A 47 2.40 10.01 -11.14
CA MET A 47 3.14 10.14 -9.87
C MET A 47 4.56 10.64 -10.10
N ARG A 48 5.18 10.29 -11.23
CA ARG A 48 6.48 10.81 -11.65
C ARG A 48 6.42 12.33 -11.84
N PHE A 49 5.42 12.82 -12.57
CA PHE A 49 5.20 14.27 -12.72
C PHE A 49 5.00 14.94 -11.36
N VAL A 50 4.18 14.36 -10.47
CA VAL A 50 3.98 14.91 -9.12
C VAL A 50 5.29 14.93 -8.32
N TYR A 51 6.07 13.86 -8.36
CA TYR A 51 7.34 13.72 -7.67
C TYR A 51 8.34 14.80 -8.12
N GLU A 52 8.49 14.98 -9.43
CA GLU A 52 9.40 15.95 -10.04
C GLU A 52 9.02 17.41 -9.70
N ASN A 53 7.74 17.69 -9.46
CA ASN A 53 7.28 19.03 -9.09
C ASN A 53 7.35 19.30 -7.58
N ASN A 54 6.87 18.37 -6.74
CA ASN A 54 6.84 18.55 -5.30
C ASN A 54 6.75 17.22 -4.54
N ILE A 55 7.83 16.88 -3.83
CA ILE A 55 7.91 15.67 -3.01
C ILE A 55 6.83 15.61 -1.93
N ALA A 56 6.46 16.73 -1.30
CA ALA A 56 5.44 16.74 -0.25
C ALA A 56 4.07 16.35 -0.82
N ILE A 57 3.76 16.75 -2.05
CA ILE A 57 2.52 16.36 -2.74
C ILE A 57 2.54 14.87 -3.08
N PHE A 58 3.69 14.33 -3.53
CA PHE A 58 3.86 12.90 -3.79
C PHE A 58 3.52 12.05 -2.56
N TYR A 59 4.10 12.39 -1.40
CA TYR A 59 3.79 11.72 -0.13
C TYR A 59 2.33 11.91 0.28
N SER A 60 1.82 13.14 0.16
CA SER A 60 0.44 13.46 0.52
C SER A 60 -0.56 12.61 -0.25
N ILE A 61 -0.39 12.45 -1.58
CA ILE A 61 -1.29 11.61 -2.38
C ILE A 61 -1.24 10.15 -1.92
N LYS A 62 -0.03 9.58 -1.74
CA LYS A 62 0.13 8.17 -1.34
C LYS A 62 -0.41 7.88 0.06
N ILE A 63 -0.43 8.85 0.97
CA ILE A 63 -0.93 8.70 2.35
C ILE A 63 -2.42 9.05 2.48
N ILE A 64 -2.86 10.16 1.87
CA ILE A 64 -4.25 10.63 1.98
C ILE A 64 -5.20 9.65 1.29
N LEU A 65 -4.83 9.02 0.18
CA LEU A 65 -5.71 8.07 -0.52
C LEU A 65 -6.11 6.87 0.37
N PRO A 66 -5.18 6.12 1.01
CA PRO A 66 -5.54 5.08 1.98
C PRO A 66 -6.31 5.61 3.19
N LEU A 67 -6.03 6.83 3.67
CA LEU A 67 -6.77 7.44 4.78
C LEU A 67 -8.22 7.77 4.40
N LEU A 68 -8.44 8.33 3.22
CA LEU A 68 -9.79 8.57 2.67
C LEU A 68 -10.52 7.24 2.47
N PHE A 69 -9.82 6.23 1.94
CA PHE A 69 -10.38 4.89 1.79
C PHE A 69 -10.80 4.29 3.13
N MET A 70 -9.95 4.42 4.15
CA MET A 70 -10.24 4.00 5.52
C MET A 70 -11.45 4.75 6.09
N TYR A 71 -11.54 6.07 5.90
CA TYR A 71 -12.71 6.84 6.32
C TYR A 71 -13.99 6.34 5.65
N ILE A 72 -13.99 6.14 4.33
CA ILE A 72 -15.14 5.66 3.57
C ILE A 72 -15.60 4.30 4.09
N ILE A 73 -14.69 3.36 4.38
CA ILE A 73 -15.06 2.02 4.83
C ILE A 73 -15.66 1.99 6.24
N THR A 74 -15.43 3.02 7.05
CA THR A 74 -16.14 3.18 8.34
C THR A 74 -17.59 3.63 8.17
N LYS A 75 -17.93 4.27 7.04
CA LYS A 75 -19.26 4.80 6.76
C LYS A 75 -20.13 3.83 5.96
N PHE A 76 -19.53 2.89 5.25
CA PHE A 76 -20.23 1.97 4.36
C PHE A 76 -19.80 0.53 4.62
N GLN A 77 -20.77 -0.39 4.65
CA GLN A 77 -20.50 -1.83 4.64
C GLN A 77 -20.11 -2.26 3.22
N PRO A 78 -18.85 -2.65 2.97
CA PRO A 78 -18.40 -2.97 1.63
C PRO A 78 -19.09 -4.25 1.13
N ARG A 79 -19.70 -4.15 -0.05
CA ARG A 79 -20.23 -5.31 -0.79
C ARG A 79 -19.10 -6.29 -1.11
N LYS A 80 -19.43 -7.57 -1.35
CA LYS A 80 -18.46 -8.64 -1.61
C LYS A 80 -17.44 -8.31 -2.73
N TYR A 81 -17.87 -7.65 -3.81
CA TYR A 81 -16.95 -7.23 -4.89
C TYR A 81 -15.97 -6.15 -4.45
N LEU A 82 -16.35 -5.24 -3.55
CA LEU A 82 -15.44 -4.25 -2.98
C LEU A 82 -14.40 -4.93 -2.09
N GLN A 83 -14.80 -5.93 -1.31
CA GLN A 83 -13.86 -6.72 -0.50
C GLN A 83 -12.82 -7.44 -1.38
N LEU A 84 -13.24 -7.98 -2.52
CA LEU A 84 -12.33 -8.57 -3.50
C LEU A 84 -11.36 -7.55 -4.11
N LEU A 85 -11.83 -6.35 -4.45
CA LEU A 85 -10.99 -5.26 -4.96
C LEU A 85 -9.97 -4.79 -3.92
N ILE A 86 -10.35 -4.73 -2.64
CA ILE A 86 -9.44 -4.40 -1.54
C ILE A 86 -8.35 -5.46 -1.42
N ALA A 87 -8.73 -6.74 -1.43
CA ALA A 87 -7.79 -7.85 -1.37
C ALA A 87 -6.82 -7.82 -2.56
N PHE A 88 -7.33 -7.54 -3.76
CA PHE A 88 -6.50 -7.38 -4.95
C PHE A 88 -5.54 -6.19 -4.83
N THR A 89 -6.01 -5.05 -4.32
CA THR A 89 -5.17 -3.88 -4.07
C THR A 89 -4.04 -4.21 -3.09
N LEU A 90 -4.34 -4.90 -1.99
CA LEU A 90 -3.33 -5.35 -1.03
C LEU A 90 -2.31 -6.31 -1.65
N LEU A 91 -2.76 -7.23 -2.50
CA LEU A 91 -1.87 -8.12 -3.23
C LEU A 91 -0.90 -7.32 -4.11
N LEU A 92 -1.40 -6.34 -4.88
CA LEU A 92 -0.56 -5.48 -5.71
C LEU A 92 0.47 -4.70 -4.88
N TYR A 93 0.04 -4.06 -3.79
CA TYR A 93 0.94 -3.31 -2.91
C TYR A 93 1.98 -4.21 -2.24
N THR A 94 1.62 -5.45 -1.93
CA THR A 94 2.56 -6.45 -1.40
C THR A 94 3.61 -6.83 -2.45
N LEU A 95 3.20 -7.03 -3.71
CA LEU A 95 4.12 -7.31 -4.82
C LEU A 95 5.07 -6.13 -5.06
N VAL A 96 4.56 -4.89 -5.00
CA VAL A 96 5.40 -3.68 -5.10
C VAL A 96 6.40 -3.61 -3.95
N LEU A 97 6.00 -3.98 -2.72
CA LEU A 97 6.94 -4.06 -1.59
C LEU A 97 8.04 -5.10 -1.82
N PHE A 98 7.70 -6.27 -2.36
CA PHE A 98 8.71 -7.28 -2.72
C PHE A 98 9.64 -6.81 -3.82
N GLN A 99 9.12 -6.09 -4.82
CA GLN A 99 9.95 -5.42 -5.82
C GLN A 99 10.93 -4.46 -5.14
N HIS A 100 10.50 -3.72 -4.11
CA HIS A 100 11.40 -2.86 -3.34
C HIS A 100 12.52 -3.63 -2.63
N PHE A 101 12.18 -4.72 -1.96
CA PHE A 101 13.20 -5.57 -1.33
C PHE A 101 14.14 -6.21 -2.33
N PHE A 102 13.66 -6.55 -3.53
CA PHE A 102 14.48 -7.14 -4.59
C PHE A 102 15.56 -6.17 -5.09
N TRP A 103 15.22 -4.93 -5.47
CA TRP A 103 16.26 -4.02 -5.94
C TRP A 103 17.17 -3.54 -4.80
N MET A 104 16.65 -3.40 -3.58
CA MET A 104 17.49 -3.07 -2.43
C MET A 104 18.49 -4.19 -2.11
N SER A 105 18.09 -5.46 -2.19
CA SER A 105 19.03 -6.57 -1.95
C SER A 105 20.16 -6.60 -2.97
N LEU A 106 19.88 -6.24 -4.23
CA LEU A 106 20.93 -6.07 -5.25
C LEU A 106 21.95 -4.99 -4.88
N LEU A 107 21.56 -3.94 -4.15
CA LEU A 107 22.49 -2.90 -3.70
C LEU A 107 23.42 -3.32 -2.56
N PHE A 108 23.02 -4.30 -1.75
CA PHE A 108 23.85 -4.78 -0.63
C PHE A 108 24.71 -5.98 -1.01
N ILE A 109 24.40 -6.66 -2.13
CA ILE A 109 25.13 -7.83 -2.63
C ILE A 109 26.30 -7.44 -3.53
N PHE A 110 26.27 -6.24 -4.14
CA PHE A 110 27.33 -5.69 -5.01
C PHE A 110 27.93 -4.42 -4.42
#